data_AF-A0A919PP68-F1
#
_entry.id   AF-A0A919PP68-F1
#
_cell.length_a   1.000
_cell.length_b   1.000
_cell.length_c   1.000
_cell.angle_alpha   90.00
_cell.angle_beta   90.00
_cell.angle_gamma   90.00
#
_symmetry.space_group_name_H-M   'P 1'
#
loop_
_entity.id
_entity.type
_entity.pdbx_description
1 polymer ?
#
loop_
_entity_poly.entity_id
_entity_poly.type
_entity_poly.pdbx_seq_one_letter_code
_entity_poly.pdbx_strand_id
1 'polypeptide(L)'
;MNPAEVTTNLHAALDDLAPEPPASPSLFDRVQADVARRRARRASVLCGLVVLVLAGGIGVAARDTPATVAPRVTETSGTTATWAAADADAAQRADAFVVPGPAVRQSAPPPGSQEMAGRMAPAGDRPHTSVVTRWWTVQTAPATLQASLDGYLPAGATAAGSSSGPGSFLRMYSWPDQPAVLVGRQLTVQVDTTQQPMLVRVDAEATWLPTRPATALVPSGTTTITVVLHTKSPGLANSSIPARTFGPVTVTDRAQVDQVVALVNRLPMAAVREGIGNCPADLGGTMEVTFTGPTGIVTARLRLTLSGCRSNQLEMPDGMAVELANDGVNDLGNTIRGLLGLNWTW
;
A
#
# COMPACT_ATOMS: atom_id res chain seq x y z
N MET A 1 45.04 -58.24 15.88
CA MET A 1 44.44 -57.19 15.02
C MET A 1 43.14 -56.77 15.67
N ASN A 2 43.08 -55.51 16.11
CA ASN A 2 42.04 -55.00 17.00
C ASN A 2 40.92 -54.34 16.16
N PRO A 3 39.63 -54.72 16.28
CA PRO A 3 38.55 -54.23 15.42
C PRO A 3 38.15 -52.76 15.64
N ALA A 4 38.87 -52.01 16.49
CA ALA A 4 38.60 -50.60 16.79
C ALA A 4 39.33 -49.60 15.88
N GLU A 5 40.29 -50.03 15.05
CA GLU A 5 41.08 -49.12 14.18
C GLU A 5 40.55 -48.98 12.75
N VAL A 6 39.52 -49.75 12.36
CA VAL A 6 39.00 -49.74 10.97
C VAL A 6 37.86 -48.73 10.77
N THR A 7 37.19 -48.29 11.84
CA THR A 7 36.03 -47.36 11.75
C THR A 7 36.41 -45.88 11.67
N THR A 8 37.63 -45.48 12.07
CA THR A 8 38.02 -44.07 12.08
C THR A 8 38.39 -43.51 10.70
N ASN A 9 38.74 -44.37 9.73
CA ASN A 9 39.15 -43.93 8.40
C ASN A 9 38.01 -43.79 7.37
N LEU A 10 36.79 -44.25 7.68
CA LEU A 10 35.68 -44.15 6.73
C LEU A 10 34.97 -42.78 6.76
N HIS A 11 34.98 -42.08 7.90
CA HIS A 11 34.42 -40.72 7.99
C HIS A 11 35.31 -39.68 7.30
N ALA A 12 36.63 -39.78 7.43
CA ALA A 12 37.56 -38.86 6.76
C ALA A 12 37.55 -39.00 5.23
N ALA A 13 37.27 -40.20 4.70
CA ALA A 13 37.22 -40.44 3.25
C ALA A 13 35.88 -40.02 2.59
N LEU A 14 34.84 -39.76 3.39
CA LEU A 14 33.52 -39.34 2.89
C LEU A 14 33.38 -37.80 2.79
N ASP A 15 34.14 -37.05 3.58
CA ASP A 15 34.16 -35.58 3.51
C ASP A 15 34.94 -35.05 2.28
N ASP A 16 35.86 -35.84 1.72
CA ASP A 16 36.71 -35.43 0.59
C ASP A 16 36.07 -35.64 -0.81
N LEU A 17 34.86 -36.21 -0.88
CA LEU A 17 34.17 -36.53 -2.14
C LEU A 17 32.96 -35.64 -2.47
N ALA A 18 32.65 -34.63 -1.66
CA ALA A 18 31.59 -33.68 -1.94
C ALA A 18 32.18 -32.35 -2.47
N PRO A 19 32.22 -32.11 -3.79
CA PRO A 19 32.58 -30.78 -4.29
C PRO A 19 31.59 -29.75 -3.74
N GLU A 20 32.10 -28.68 -3.12
CA GLU A 20 31.27 -27.58 -2.67
C GLU A 20 30.38 -27.09 -3.83
N PRO A 21 29.05 -27.06 -3.66
CA PRO A 21 28.19 -26.52 -4.69
C PRO A 21 28.56 -25.05 -4.91
N PRO A 22 28.66 -24.58 -6.17
CA PRO A 22 29.01 -23.19 -6.44
C PRO A 22 28.06 -22.27 -5.69
N ALA A 23 28.62 -21.28 -4.99
CA ALA A 23 27.89 -20.31 -4.21
C ALA A 23 26.75 -19.73 -5.06
N SER A 24 25.53 -20.17 -4.76
CA SER A 24 24.34 -19.67 -5.44
C SER A 24 24.22 -18.19 -5.10
N PRO A 25 24.11 -17.29 -6.10
CA PRO A 25 23.97 -15.87 -5.83
C PRO A 25 22.79 -15.67 -4.89
N SER A 26 23.02 -14.86 -3.87
CA SER A 26 22.06 -14.64 -2.80
C SER A 26 20.75 -14.15 -3.43
N LEU A 27 19.64 -14.38 -2.73
CA LEU A 27 18.32 -13.92 -3.19
C LEU A 27 18.35 -12.39 -3.45
N PHE A 28 19.19 -11.67 -2.71
CA PHE A 28 19.45 -10.24 -2.87
C PHE A 28 20.11 -9.89 -4.22
N ASP A 29 21.12 -10.66 -4.65
CA ASP A 29 21.81 -10.46 -5.94
C ASP A 29 20.86 -10.69 -7.13
N ARG A 30 19.96 -11.66 -7.00
CA ARG A 30 18.94 -11.95 -8.02
C ARG A 30 17.92 -10.81 -8.14
N VAL A 31 17.52 -10.22 -7.02
CA VAL A 31 16.59 -9.08 -6.98
C VAL A 31 17.24 -7.81 -7.56
N GLN A 32 18.50 -7.52 -7.23
CA GLN A 32 19.21 -6.37 -7.80
C GLN A 32 19.42 -6.49 -9.32
N ALA A 33 19.75 -7.69 -9.82
CA ALA A 33 19.87 -7.95 -11.25
C ALA A 33 18.53 -7.77 -12.00
N ASP A 34 17.39 -8.08 -11.36
CA ASP A 34 16.08 -7.90 -11.97
C ASP A 34 15.63 -6.43 -11.99
N VAL A 35 15.97 -5.65 -10.96
CA VAL A 35 15.73 -4.20 -10.91
C VAL A 35 16.55 -3.46 -11.97
N ALA A 36 17.83 -3.84 -12.16
CA ALA A 36 18.69 -3.27 -13.20
C ALA A 36 18.14 -3.54 -14.61
N ARG A 37 17.66 -4.76 -14.87
CA ARG A 37 17.05 -5.14 -16.16
C ARG A 37 15.74 -4.39 -16.45
N ARG A 38 14.94 -4.09 -15.42
CA ARG A 38 13.71 -3.28 -15.55
C ARG A 38 13.99 -1.81 -15.83
N ARG A 39 15.07 -1.24 -15.28
CA ARG A 39 15.50 0.14 -15.57
C ARG A 39 15.97 0.30 -17.02
N ALA A 40 16.72 -0.66 -17.55
CA ALA A 40 17.19 -0.63 -18.94
C ALA A 40 16.04 -0.69 -19.97
N ARG A 41 14.96 -1.44 -19.68
CA ARG A 41 13.80 -1.56 -20.60
C ARG A 41 12.89 -0.32 -20.64
N ARG A 42 12.93 0.53 -19.61
CA ARG A 42 12.11 1.77 -19.57
C ARG A 42 12.74 2.95 -20.32
N ALA A 43 14.04 2.88 -20.64
CA ALA A 43 14.72 3.93 -21.38
C ALA A 43 14.41 3.93 -22.89
N SER A 44 13.71 2.91 -23.42
CA SER A 44 13.52 2.75 -24.87
C SER A 44 12.14 3.13 -25.41
N VAL A 45 11.19 3.61 -24.59
CA VAL A 45 9.78 3.82 -25.02
C VAL A 45 9.37 5.30 -25.11
N LEU A 46 10.26 6.25 -24.84
CA LEU A 46 9.98 7.70 -24.98
C LEU A 46 10.61 8.28 -26.24
N CYS A 47 10.09 7.87 -27.40
CA CYS A 47 10.25 8.61 -28.66
C CYS A 47 8.99 8.44 -29.51
N GLY A 48 8.18 9.50 -29.57
CA GLY A 48 7.11 9.65 -30.55
C GLY A 48 5.72 9.77 -29.93
N LEU A 49 5.24 11.00 -29.72
CA LEU A 49 4.33 11.64 -30.68
C LEU A 49 4.02 13.08 -30.21
N VAL A 50 4.40 14.05 -31.02
CA VAL A 50 3.95 15.45 -30.98
C VAL A 50 3.03 15.63 -32.17
N VAL A 51 1.76 16.00 -31.97
CA VAL A 51 0.93 16.63 -33.01
C VAL A 51 0.02 17.70 -32.39
N LEU A 52 0.18 18.91 -32.94
CA LEU A 52 -0.56 20.16 -32.78
C LEU A 52 -2.06 20.06 -33.10
N VAL A 53 -2.91 20.83 -32.40
CA VAL A 53 -4.06 21.53 -33.00
C VAL A 53 -4.21 22.92 -32.38
N LEU A 54 -4.22 23.93 -33.25
CA LEU A 54 -4.44 25.36 -32.98
C LEU A 54 -5.84 25.79 -33.47
N ALA A 55 -6.36 26.84 -32.82
CA ALA A 55 -7.18 27.94 -33.34
C ALA A 55 -8.72 27.96 -33.10
N GLY A 56 -9.16 29.14 -32.65
CA GLY A 56 -10.53 29.69 -32.71
C GLY A 56 -11.17 29.89 -31.32
N GLY A 57 -11.61 31.06 -30.87
CA GLY A 57 -11.78 32.38 -31.46
C GLY A 57 -12.29 33.36 -30.38
N ILE A 58 -12.15 34.67 -30.66
CA ILE A 58 -12.45 35.80 -29.77
C ILE A 58 -13.97 36.04 -29.68
N GLY A 59 -14.48 36.36 -28.48
CA GLY A 59 -15.82 36.89 -28.28
C GLY A 59 -15.97 37.53 -26.90
N VAL A 60 -15.89 38.86 -26.84
CA VAL A 60 -16.12 39.68 -25.64
C VAL A 60 -17.61 40.03 -25.56
N ALA A 61 -18.24 39.71 -24.43
CA ALA A 61 -19.52 40.31 -24.03
C ALA A 61 -19.55 40.46 -22.50
N ALA A 62 -19.51 41.72 -22.04
CA ALA A 62 -19.75 42.10 -20.67
C ALA A 62 -21.23 41.87 -20.31
N ARG A 63 -21.49 41.16 -19.21
CA ARG A 63 -22.79 41.13 -18.54
C ARG A 63 -22.61 41.07 -17.03
N ASP A 64 -23.46 41.84 -16.37
CA ASP A 64 -23.57 42.04 -14.92
C ASP A 64 -23.53 40.73 -14.12
N THR A 65 -22.71 40.71 -13.07
CA THR A 65 -22.67 39.66 -12.07
C THR A 65 -23.74 39.88 -10.99
N PRO A 66 -24.83 39.11 -10.95
CA PRO A 66 -25.51 38.84 -9.69
C PRO A 66 -24.61 37.95 -8.84
N ALA A 67 -24.59 38.19 -7.53
CA ALA A 67 -23.84 37.41 -6.56
C ALA A 67 -24.13 35.91 -6.74
N THR A 68 -23.18 35.20 -7.36
CA THR A 68 -23.22 33.76 -7.52
C THR A 68 -22.86 33.16 -6.18
N VAL A 69 -23.87 32.65 -5.48
CA VAL A 69 -23.68 31.69 -4.40
C VAL A 69 -22.82 30.57 -4.96
N ALA A 70 -21.61 30.42 -4.43
CA ALA A 70 -20.68 29.39 -4.88
C ALA A 70 -21.37 28.03 -4.82
N PRO A 71 -21.36 27.23 -5.90
CA PRO A 71 -21.89 25.88 -5.84
C PRO A 71 -21.11 25.10 -4.79
N ARG A 72 -21.84 24.51 -3.83
CA ARG A 72 -21.30 23.52 -2.89
C ARG A 72 -20.62 22.44 -3.73
N VAL A 73 -19.29 22.44 -3.71
CA VAL A 73 -18.46 21.48 -4.45
C VAL A 73 -18.87 20.08 -4.05
N THR A 74 -19.17 19.27 -5.06
CA THR A 74 -19.67 17.91 -4.96
C THR A 74 -18.53 16.96 -4.58
N GLU A 75 -17.98 17.08 -3.38
CA GLU A 75 -16.92 16.19 -2.87
C GLU A 75 -17.39 14.71 -2.77
N THR A 76 -18.70 14.48 -2.74
CA THR A 76 -19.30 13.13 -2.60
C THR A 76 -19.15 12.26 -3.86
N SER A 77 -19.07 12.85 -5.06
CA SER A 77 -19.17 12.09 -6.30
C SER A 77 -17.94 11.22 -6.60
N GLY A 78 -16.73 11.72 -6.31
CA GLY A 78 -15.48 10.99 -6.58
C GLY A 78 -15.33 9.75 -5.69
N THR A 79 -15.58 9.90 -4.40
CA THR A 79 -15.50 8.79 -3.42
C THR A 79 -16.58 7.73 -3.66
N THR A 80 -17.76 8.11 -4.13
CA THR A 80 -18.83 7.15 -4.46
C THR A 80 -18.43 6.27 -5.66
N ALA A 81 -17.77 6.85 -6.67
CA ALA A 81 -17.31 6.11 -7.83
C ALA A 81 -16.17 5.12 -7.49
N THR A 82 -15.20 5.51 -6.67
CA THR A 82 -14.10 4.61 -6.26
C THR A 82 -14.58 3.49 -5.34
N TRP A 83 -15.54 3.78 -4.47
CA TRP A 83 -16.22 2.77 -3.66
C TRP A 83 -16.96 1.73 -4.54
N ALA A 84 -17.77 2.19 -5.50
CA ALA A 84 -18.51 1.30 -6.38
C ALA A 84 -17.58 0.40 -7.22
N ALA A 85 -16.42 0.93 -7.63
CA ALA A 85 -15.40 0.13 -8.31
C ALA A 85 -14.80 -0.96 -7.41
N ALA A 86 -14.57 -0.66 -6.12
CA ALA A 86 -14.09 -1.66 -5.17
C ALA A 86 -15.14 -2.75 -4.89
N ASP A 87 -16.41 -2.36 -4.71
CA ASP A 87 -17.49 -3.33 -4.51
C ASP A 87 -17.63 -4.27 -5.72
N ALA A 88 -17.60 -3.72 -6.94
CA ALA A 88 -17.64 -4.49 -8.16
C ALA A 88 -16.43 -5.44 -8.32
N ASP A 89 -15.21 -4.99 -8.00
CA ASP A 89 -14.00 -5.83 -8.07
C ASP A 89 -14.07 -6.99 -7.05
N ALA A 90 -14.48 -6.70 -5.82
CA ALA A 90 -14.66 -7.71 -4.78
C ALA A 90 -15.74 -8.73 -5.18
N ALA A 91 -16.89 -8.27 -5.66
CA ALA A 91 -17.97 -9.15 -6.13
C ALA A 91 -17.52 -10.04 -7.29
N GLN A 92 -16.88 -9.46 -8.30
CA GLN A 92 -16.35 -10.20 -9.45
C GLN A 92 -15.41 -11.32 -9.02
N ARG A 93 -14.53 -11.07 -8.05
CA ARG A 93 -13.56 -12.06 -7.55
C ARG A 93 -14.21 -13.18 -6.76
N ALA A 94 -15.13 -12.82 -5.88
CA ALA A 94 -15.85 -13.80 -5.08
C ALA A 94 -16.72 -14.70 -5.99
N ASP A 95 -17.30 -14.14 -7.05
CA ASP A 95 -18.16 -14.86 -7.99
C ASP A 95 -17.37 -15.65 -9.04
N ALA A 96 -16.16 -15.21 -9.40
CA ALA A 96 -15.26 -15.95 -10.29
C ALA A 96 -14.55 -17.13 -9.60
N PHE A 97 -14.54 -17.18 -8.27
CA PHE A 97 -13.94 -18.28 -7.53
C PHE A 97 -14.78 -19.55 -7.66
N VAL A 98 -14.14 -20.64 -8.09
CA VAL A 98 -14.76 -21.96 -8.19
C VAL A 98 -14.15 -22.86 -7.13
N VAL A 99 -14.99 -23.35 -6.21
CA VAL A 99 -14.57 -24.34 -5.20
C VAL A 99 -14.32 -25.67 -5.91
N PRO A 100 -13.13 -26.29 -5.77
CA PRO A 100 -12.86 -27.59 -6.37
C PRO A 100 -13.75 -28.72 -5.82
N GLY A 101 -14.28 -29.56 -6.71
CA GLY A 101 -15.07 -30.76 -6.37
C GLY A 101 -16.58 -30.52 -6.26
N PRO A 102 -17.35 -31.50 -5.73
CA PRO A 102 -18.78 -31.36 -5.47
C PRO A 102 -19.03 -30.35 -4.35
N ALA A 103 -19.19 -29.09 -4.73
CA ALA A 103 -19.47 -27.97 -3.84
C ALA A 103 -20.84 -27.36 -4.14
N VAL A 104 -21.59 -27.03 -3.08
CA VAL A 104 -22.90 -26.36 -3.19
C VAL A 104 -22.78 -24.97 -2.60
N ARG A 105 -22.95 -23.95 -3.45
CA ARG A 105 -22.97 -22.55 -3.03
C ARG A 105 -24.17 -22.28 -2.13
N GLN A 106 -23.94 -21.54 -1.06
CA GLN A 106 -24.92 -21.20 -0.05
C GLN A 106 -25.28 -19.71 -0.19
N SER A 107 -26.56 -19.38 -0.01
CA SER A 107 -27.04 -17.99 -0.09
C SER A 107 -26.77 -17.19 1.19
N ALA A 108 -26.46 -17.89 2.29
CA ALA A 108 -26.19 -17.34 3.61
C ALA A 108 -25.11 -18.18 4.32
N PRO A 109 -24.52 -17.68 5.42
CA PRO A 109 -23.64 -18.47 6.27
C PRO A 109 -24.34 -19.77 6.72
N PRO A 110 -23.74 -20.96 6.48
CA PRO A 110 -24.34 -22.23 6.89
C PRO A 110 -24.37 -22.41 8.41
N PRO A 111 -25.26 -23.26 8.95
CA PRO A 111 -25.18 -23.67 10.36
C PRO A 111 -23.79 -24.20 10.70
N GLY A 112 -23.24 -23.81 11.86
CA GLY A 112 -21.89 -24.19 12.28
C GLY A 112 -20.81 -23.21 11.83
N SER A 113 -21.12 -22.18 11.02
CA SER A 113 -20.13 -21.22 10.55
C SER A 113 -19.74 -20.14 11.57
N GLN A 114 -20.15 -20.25 12.84
CA GLN A 114 -19.93 -19.20 13.86
C GLN A 114 -18.43 -18.96 14.12
N GLU A 115 -17.64 -20.03 14.18
CA GLU A 115 -16.18 -19.97 14.35
C GLU A 115 -15.48 -19.35 13.13
N MET A 116 -16.15 -19.37 11.98
CA MET A 116 -15.70 -18.73 10.74
C MET A 116 -16.32 -17.35 10.53
N ALA A 117 -17.18 -16.84 11.42
CA ALA A 117 -18.01 -15.65 11.15
C ALA A 117 -17.25 -14.32 11.27
N GLY A 118 -16.07 -14.29 11.92
CA GLY A 118 -15.19 -13.12 11.94
C GLY A 118 -14.62 -12.79 10.56
N ARG A 119 -14.25 -11.53 10.27
CA ARG A 119 -13.49 -11.22 9.03
C ARG A 119 -12.21 -12.05 9.01
N MET A 120 -11.95 -12.75 7.90
CA MET A 120 -10.80 -13.67 7.80
C MET A 120 -9.45 -12.93 7.67
N ALA A 121 -9.48 -11.65 7.28
CA ALA A 121 -8.27 -10.84 7.16
C ALA A 121 -7.94 -10.09 8.47
N PRO A 122 -6.66 -9.75 8.72
CA PRO A 122 -6.21 -8.88 9.81
C PRO A 122 -6.61 -7.41 9.61
N ALA A 123 -7.61 -7.15 8.78
CA ALA A 123 -8.21 -5.85 8.56
C ALA A 123 -9.20 -5.58 9.71
N GLY A 124 -8.69 -5.14 10.86
CA GLY A 124 -9.50 -4.30 11.76
C GLY A 124 -10.14 -3.20 10.91
N ASP A 125 -11.41 -2.87 11.16
CA ASP A 125 -12.30 -1.98 10.39
C ASP A 125 -11.61 -1.02 9.39
N ARG A 126 -11.04 -1.54 8.30
CA ARG A 126 -10.25 -0.72 7.38
C ARG A 126 -11.21 0.26 6.73
N PRO A 127 -11.14 1.57 7.03
CA PRO A 127 -11.91 2.52 6.27
C PRO A 127 -11.43 2.39 4.83
N HIS A 128 -12.39 2.40 3.89
CA HIS A 128 -12.11 2.24 2.46
C HIS A 128 -11.83 0.82 1.97
N THR A 129 -12.40 -0.21 2.61
CA THR A 129 -12.37 -1.60 2.08
C THR A 129 -13.78 -2.16 1.88
N SER A 130 -14.06 -2.63 0.66
CA SER A 130 -15.26 -3.39 0.32
C SER A 130 -14.96 -4.87 0.49
N VAL A 131 -15.86 -5.59 1.16
CA VAL A 131 -15.73 -7.03 1.40
C VAL A 131 -16.96 -7.74 0.90
N VAL A 132 -16.75 -8.75 0.05
CA VAL A 132 -17.82 -9.63 -0.44
C VAL A 132 -17.53 -11.05 0.03
N THR A 133 -18.43 -11.56 0.87
CA THR A 133 -18.35 -12.93 1.39
C THR A 133 -19.26 -13.88 0.61
N ARG A 134 -18.76 -15.09 0.36
CA ARG A 134 -19.49 -16.21 -0.23
C ARG A 134 -19.22 -17.49 0.54
N TRP A 135 -20.20 -18.39 0.52
CA TRP A 135 -20.18 -19.62 1.30
C TRP A 135 -20.47 -20.84 0.44
N TRP A 136 -19.83 -21.95 0.75
CA TRP A 136 -20.09 -23.25 0.14
C TRP A 136 -20.05 -24.36 1.19
N THR A 137 -20.78 -25.44 0.91
CA THR A 137 -20.60 -26.74 1.55
C THR A 137 -19.93 -27.69 0.57
N VAL A 138 -19.00 -28.53 1.04
CA VAL A 138 -18.17 -29.41 0.20
C VAL A 138 -18.15 -30.83 0.75
N GLN A 139 -18.35 -31.82 -0.10
CA GLN A 139 -18.37 -33.26 0.27
C GLN A 139 -17.09 -34.02 -0.12
N THR A 140 -16.04 -33.28 -0.50
CA THR A 140 -14.72 -33.84 -0.84
C THR A 140 -13.92 -34.20 0.41
N ALA A 141 -12.99 -35.14 0.32
CA ALA A 141 -12.04 -35.39 1.43
C ALA A 141 -11.18 -34.14 1.71
N PRO A 142 -10.89 -33.80 2.99
CA PRO A 142 -10.12 -32.61 3.34
C PRO A 142 -8.78 -32.49 2.60
N ALA A 143 -8.01 -33.58 2.56
CA ALA A 143 -6.70 -33.62 1.89
C ALA A 143 -6.81 -33.35 0.38
N THR A 144 -7.85 -33.84 -0.27
CA THR A 144 -8.10 -33.62 -1.70
C THR A 144 -8.50 -32.17 -1.98
N LEU A 145 -9.36 -31.58 -1.14
CA LEU A 145 -9.72 -30.16 -1.26
C LEU A 145 -8.49 -29.26 -1.04
N GLN A 146 -7.68 -29.57 -0.02
CA GLN A 146 -6.45 -28.85 0.25
C GLN A 146 -5.48 -28.91 -0.94
N ALA A 147 -5.18 -30.11 -1.45
CA ALA A 147 -4.30 -30.28 -2.60
C ALA A 147 -4.83 -29.55 -3.86
N SER A 148 -6.15 -29.53 -4.05
CA SER A 148 -6.78 -28.79 -5.15
C SER A 148 -6.60 -27.28 -4.99
N LEU A 149 -6.74 -26.74 -3.77
CA LEU A 149 -6.53 -25.31 -3.50
C LEU A 149 -5.04 -24.91 -3.53
N ASP A 150 -4.14 -25.83 -3.20
CA ASP A 150 -2.68 -25.64 -3.34
C ASP A 150 -2.26 -25.51 -4.81
N GLY A 151 -2.90 -26.26 -5.70
CA GLY A 151 -2.71 -26.14 -7.15
C GLY A 151 -3.54 -25.03 -7.81
N TYR A 152 -4.47 -24.42 -7.09
CA TYR A 152 -5.37 -23.41 -7.64
C TYR A 152 -4.74 -22.01 -7.59
N LEU A 153 -4.67 -21.35 -8.74
CA LEU A 153 -4.27 -19.95 -8.85
C LEU A 153 -5.29 -19.22 -9.73
N PRO A 154 -6.07 -18.27 -9.17
CA PRO A 154 -6.97 -17.45 -9.96
C PRO A 154 -6.23 -16.68 -11.07
N ALA A 155 -6.90 -16.45 -12.19
CA ALA A 155 -6.34 -15.71 -13.31
C ALA A 155 -5.89 -14.29 -12.86
N GLY A 156 -4.64 -13.94 -13.20
CA GLY A 156 -4.03 -12.66 -12.86
C GLY A 156 -3.67 -12.47 -11.39
N ALA A 157 -3.82 -13.50 -10.55
CA ALA A 157 -3.44 -13.46 -9.15
C ALA A 157 -2.02 -13.98 -8.91
N THR A 158 -1.49 -13.68 -7.74
CA THR A 158 -0.33 -14.31 -7.12
C THR A 158 -0.73 -14.94 -5.79
N ALA A 159 -0.06 -16.01 -5.38
CA ALA A 159 -0.20 -16.54 -4.03
C ALA A 159 0.31 -15.51 -3.01
N ALA A 160 -0.53 -15.14 -2.05
CA ALA A 160 -0.23 -14.12 -1.04
C ALA A 160 0.09 -14.71 0.33
N GLY A 161 -0.37 -15.93 0.60
CA GLY A 161 -0.13 -16.60 1.87
C GLY A 161 -0.98 -17.86 2.05
N SER A 162 -0.61 -18.64 3.05
CA SER A 162 -1.34 -19.83 3.47
C SER A 162 -1.15 -20.04 4.96
N SER A 163 -2.18 -20.54 5.63
CA SER A 163 -2.07 -21.05 6.99
C SER A 163 -2.82 -22.37 7.10
N SER A 164 -2.48 -23.17 8.09
CA SER A 164 -3.15 -24.44 8.39
C SER A 164 -3.08 -24.67 9.88
N GLY A 165 -4.18 -25.14 10.45
CA GLY A 165 -4.31 -25.48 11.85
C GLY A 165 -5.16 -26.73 12.02
N PRO A 166 -5.32 -27.23 13.25
CA PRO A 166 -6.22 -28.34 13.52
C PRO A 166 -7.63 -28.01 13.01
N GLY A 167 -8.15 -28.85 12.11
CA GLY A 167 -9.51 -28.72 11.60
C GLY A 167 -9.77 -27.56 10.64
N SER A 168 -8.74 -26.80 10.22
CA SER A 168 -8.95 -25.70 9.27
C SER A 168 -7.70 -25.33 8.48
N PHE A 169 -7.89 -24.73 7.31
CA PHE A 169 -6.79 -24.14 6.56
C PHE A 169 -7.26 -22.94 5.75
N LEU A 170 -6.32 -22.06 5.40
CA LEU A 170 -6.56 -20.84 4.64
C LEU A 170 -5.59 -20.69 3.47
N ARG A 171 -6.08 -20.13 2.36
CA ARG A 171 -5.30 -19.67 1.22
C ARG A 171 -5.64 -18.23 0.89
N MET A 172 -4.61 -17.46 0.56
CA MET A 172 -4.75 -16.06 0.18
C MET A 172 -4.18 -15.85 -1.22
N TYR A 173 -4.92 -15.11 -2.03
CA TYR A 173 -4.53 -14.70 -3.37
C TYR A 173 -4.58 -13.18 -3.45
N SER A 174 -3.63 -12.58 -4.14
CA SER A 174 -3.57 -11.13 -4.35
C SER A 174 -3.49 -10.82 -5.84
N TRP A 175 -3.99 -9.66 -6.22
CA TRP A 175 -3.82 -9.14 -7.58
C TRP A 175 -3.04 -7.83 -7.54
N PRO A 176 -2.43 -7.44 -8.67
CA PRO A 176 -1.83 -6.12 -8.80
C PRO A 176 -2.85 -5.02 -8.50
N ASP A 177 -2.38 -3.97 -7.84
CA ASP A 177 -3.12 -2.73 -7.63
C ASP A 177 -3.56 -2.12 -8.97
N GLN A 178 -4.69 -1.42 -8.95
CA GLN A 178 -5.12 -0.53 -10.03
C GLN A 178 -4.79 0.90 -9.60
N PRO A 179 -3.70 1.49 -10.15
CA PRO A 179 -3.27 2.81 -9.74
C PRO A 179 -4.42 3.82 -9.76
N ALA A 180 -4.47 4.67 -8.75
CA ALA A 180 -5.49 5.70 -8.52
C ALA A 180 -6.90 5.22 -8.11
N VAL A 181 -7.22 3.91 -8.16
CA VAL A 181 -8.55 3.42 -7.76
C VAL A 181 -8.46 2.38 -6.65
N LEU A 182 -7.77 1.26 -6.89
CA LEU A 182 -7.70 0.12 -5.95
C LEU A 182 -6.25 -0.17 -5.56
N VAL A 183 -5.97 -0.14 -4.26
CA VAL A 183 -4.61 -0.33 -3.70
C VAL A 183 -4.49 -1.54 -2.78
N GLY A 184 -5.52 -2.38 -2.80
CA GLY A 184 -5.51 -3.69 -2.19
C GLY A 184 -6.59 -4.52 -2.88
N ARG A 185 -6.22 -5.69 -3.38
CA ARG A 185 -7.14 -6.60 -4.07
C ARG A 185 -6.78 -8.02 -3.66
N GLN A 186 -7.60 -8.63 -2.82
CA GLN A 186 -7.29 -9.91 -2.18
C GLN A 186 -8.50 -10.84 -2.21
N LEU A 187 -8.22 -12.14 -2.19
CA LEU A 187 -9.20 -13.20 -2.01
C LEU A 187 -8.66 -14.14 -0.95
N THR A 188 -9.41 -14.31 0.12
CA THR A 188 -9.09 -15.23 1.21
C THR A 188 -10.09 -16.36 1.18
N VAL A 189 -9.59 -17.59 1.15
CA VAL A 189 -10.38 -18.82 1.20
C VAL A 189 -10.05 -19.50 2.52
N GLN A 190 -11.04 -19.70 3.38
CA GLN A 190 -10.91 -20.51 4.60
C GLN A 190 -11.79 -21.73 4.48
N VAL A 191 -11.25 -22.85 4.94
CA VAL A 191 -11.93 -24.13 4.98
C VAL A 191 -11.98 -24.60 6.42
N ASP A 192 -13.16 -24.96 6.90
CA ASP A 192 -13.38 -25.70 8.13
C ASP A 192 -13.66 -27.16 7.78
N THR A 193 -12.76 -28.03 8.24
CA THR A 193 -12.79 -29.47 8.00
C THR A 193 -13.35 -30.26 9.20
N THR A 194 -13.74 -29.58 10.29
CA THR A 194 -14.30 -30.22 11.49
C THR A 194 -15.76 -30.66 11.29
N GLN A 195 -16.40 -30.15 10.25
CA GLN A 195 -17.82 -30.38 9.95
C GLN A 195 -17.99 -31.25 8.70
N GLN A 196 -19.16 -31.89 8.59
CA GLN A 196 -19.58 -32.65 7.41
C GLN A 196 -21.01 -32.23 7.03
N PRO A 197 -21.23 -31.70 5.81
CA PRO A 197 -20.22 -31.35 4.81
C PRO A 197 -19.23 -30.27 5.32
N MET A 198 -18.02 -30.23 4.77
CA MET A 198 -17.03 -29.20 5.12
C MET A 198 -17.55 -27.82 4.71
N LEU A 199 -17.16 -26.80 5.46
CA LEU A 199 -17.54 -25.42 5.17
C LEU A 199 -16.40 -24.68 4.47
N VAL A 200 -16.72 -23.94 3.42
CA VAL A 200 -15.77 -23.04 2.74
C VAL A 200 -16.34 -21.63 2.78
N ARG A 201 -15.55 -20.70 3.33
CA ARG A 201 -15.81 -19.26 3.29
C ARG A 201 -14.81 -18.63 2.33
N VAL A 202 -15.29 -17.71 1.50
CA VAL A 202 -14.46 -16.90 0.62
C VAL A 202 -14.78 -15.44 0.86
N ASP A 203 -13.77 -14.67 1.26
CA ASP A 203 -13.83 -13.22 1.35
C ASP A 203 -13.00 -12.63 0.22
N ALA A 204 -13.65 -11.91 -0.68
CA ALA A 204 -12.98 -11.03 -1.61
C ALA A 204 -12.96 -9.63 -1.04
N GLU A 205 -11.77 -9.02 -1.02
CA GLU A 205 -11.56 -7.68 -0.48
C GLU A 205 -10.96 -6.78 -1.56
N ALA A 206 -11.51 -5.57 -1.65
CA ALA A 206 -10.96 -4.51 -2.48
C ALA A 206 -10.86 -3.22 -1.66
N THR A 207 -9.64 -2.71 -1.49
CA THR A 207 -9.35 -1.45 -0.80
C THR A 207 -9.22 -0.34 -1.84
N TRP A 208 -10.03 0.72 -1.72
CA TRP A 208 -9.98 1.86 -2.63
C TRP A 208 -9.21 3.05 -2.03
N LEU A 209 -8.72 3.91 -2.92
CA LEU A 209 -8.21 5.22 -2.53
C LEU A 209 -9.38 6.22 -2.45
N PRO A 210 -9.62 6.84 -1.29
CA PRO A 210 -10.60 7.92 -1.22
C PRO A 210 -10.14 9.09 -2.09
N THR A 211 -11.11 9.80 -2.67
CA THR A 211 -10.80 11.01 -3.43
C THR A 211 -10.36 12.09 -2.45
N ARG A 212 -9.24 12.76 -2.77
CA ARG A 212 -8.76 13.88 -1.97
C ARG A 212 -9.76 15.04 -2.07
N PRO A 213 -10.32 15.54 -0.95
CA PRO A 213 -11.23 16.66 -1.00
C PRO A 213 -10.49 17.90 -1.52
N ALA A 214 -11.18 18.76 -2.28
CA ALA A 214 -10.57 19.95 -2.88
C ALA A 214 -10.06 20.92 -1.81
N THR A 215 -10.68 20.87 -0.63
CA THR A 215 -10.31 21.62 0.57
C THR A 215 -9.02 21.12 1.23
N ALA A 216 -8.57 19.90 0.95
CA ALA A 216 -7.33 19.34 1.50
C ALA A 216 -6.12 19.49 0.56
N LEU A 217 -6.01 20.62 -0.14
CA LEU A 217 -4.88 20.96 -1.01
C LEU A 217 -4.11 22.13 -0.42
N VAL A 218 -2.77 22.08 -0.53
CA VAL A 218 -1.95 23.25 -0.22
C VAL A 218 -2.29 24.36 -1.22
N PRO A 219 -2.71 25.56 -0.77
CA PRO A 219 -3.13 26.61 -1.69
C PRO A 219 -1.98 27.09 -2.60
N SER A 220 -2.29 27.37 -3.88
CA SER A 220 -1.32 27.92 -4.84
C SER A 220 -0.77 29.29 -4.44
N GLY A 221 -1.48 30.03 -3.57
CA GLY A 221 -1.05 31.28 -2.99
C GLY A 221 0.05 31.17 -1.92
N THR A 222 0.52 29.96 -1.58
CA THR A 222 1.64 29.78 -0.65
C THR A 222 2.88 30.52 -1.14
N THR A 223 3.50 31.36 -0.31
CA THR A 223 4.69 32.14 -0.66
C THR A 223 5.94 31.67 0.06
N THR A 224 5.79 30.96 1.17
CA THR A 224 6.91 30.58 2.03
C THR A 224 6.72 29.17 2.55
N ILE A 225 7.82 28.43 2.64
CA ILE A 225 7.88 27.13 3.30
C ILE A 225 8.86 27.19 4.46
N THR A 226 8.45 26.73 5.64
CA THR A 226 9.36 26.55 6.79
C THR A 226 9.50 25.07 7.09
N VAL A 227 10.74 24.57 7.13
CA VAL A 227 11.03 23.16 7.41
C VAL A 227 11.78 23.01 8.73
N VAL A 228 11.30 22.09 9.56
CA VAL A 228 11.98 21.61 10.77
C VAL A 228 12.09 20.09 10.66
N LEU A 229 13.25 19.55 11.04
CA LEU A 229 13.49 18.12 11.10
C LEU A 229 13.96 17.74 12.49
N HIS A 230 13.31 16.75 13.09
CA HIS A 230 13.74 16.08 14.30
C HIS A 230 14.24 14.69 13.93
N THR A 231 15.44 14.29 14.35
CA THR A 231 15.98 12.93 14.09
C THR A 231 15.42 11.88 15.04
N LYS A 232 14.69 12.32 16.07
CA LYS A 232 14.09 11.46 17.09
C LYS A 232 12.68 11.95 17.37
N SER A 233 11.70 11.05 17.29
CA SER A 233 10.32 11.37 17.61
C SER A 233 10.20 11.67 19.12
N PRO A 234 9.43 12.69 19.52
CA PRO A 234 9.13 12.93 20.93
C PRO A 234 8.54 11.66 21.59
N GLY A 235 9.12 11.20 22.69
CA GLY A 235 8.61 10.05 23.46
C GLY A 235 9.38 8.73 23.30
N LEU A 236 10.27 8.59 22.32
CA LEU A 236 11.11 7.38 22.18
C LEU A 236 12.36 7.46 23.07
N ALA A 237 12.21 7.47 24.39
CA ALA A 237 13.32 7.69 25.33
C ALA A 237 14.51 6.71 25.17
N ASN A 238 14.27 5.50 24.65
CA ASN A 238 15.20 4.36 24.73
C ASN A 238 16.07 4.10 23.49
N SER A 239 16.10 5.00 22.49
CA SER A 239 17.04 4.86 21.36
C SER A 239 18.44 5.37 21.74
N SER A 240 19.48 4.62 21.35
CA SER A 240 20.88 5.05 21.41
C SER A 240 21.22 6.16 20.39
N ILE A 241 20.26 6.53 19.54
CA ILE A 241 20.40 7.57 18.52
C ILE A 241 20.28 8.96 19.19
N PRO A 242 21.27 9.86 19.03
CA PRO A 242 21.20 11.21 19.56
C PRO A 242 20.01 11.99 18.98
N ALA A 243 19.24 12.66 19.84
CA ALA A 243 18.21 13.60 19.41
C ALA A 243 18.87 14.84 18.80
N ARG A 244 18.60 15.12 17.53
CA ARG A 244 19.04 16.33 16.83
C ARG A 244 17.83 16.99 16.19
N THR A 245 17.84 18.32 16.18
CA THR A 245 16.86 19.14 15.45
C THR A 245 17.63 19.96 14.42
N PHE A 246 17.16 19.95 13.17
CA PHE A 246 17.65 20.81 12.10
C PHE A 246 16.57 21.83 11.73
N GLY A 247 17.00 23.06 11.44
CA GLY A 247 16.12 24.18 11.15
C GLY A 247 15.72 24.99 12.39
N PRO A 248 14.71 25.87 12.29
CA PRO A 248 13.86 26.07 11.11
C PRO A 248 14.65 26.66 9.94
N VAL A 249 14.38 26.16 8.73
CA VAL A 249 14.83 26.80 7.48
C VAL A 249 13.62 27.33 6.74
N THR A 250 13.65 28.62 6.44
CA THR A 250 12.60 29.32 5.69
C THR A 250 13.03 29.49 4.25
N VAL A 251 12.22 28.99 3.33
CA VAL A 251 12.43 29.08 1.88
C VAL A 251 11.36 29.99 1.29
N THR A 252 11.81 31.01 0.57
CA THR A 252 10.97 32.00 -0.13
C THR A 252 11.17 31.98 -1.63
N ASP A 253 12.10 31.16 -2.15
CA ASP A 253 12.28 31.00 -3.59
C ASP A 253 11.01 30.42 -4.21
N ARG A 254 10.44 31.15 -5.17
CA ARG A 254 9.12 30.83 -5.70
C ARG A 254 9.12 29.49 -6.44
N ALA A 255 10.18 29.19 -7.18
CA ALA A 255 10.26 27.95 -7.95
C ALA A 255 10.34 26.73 -7.02
N GLN A 256 11.13 26.81 -5.94
CA GLN A 256 11.21 25.77 -4.92
C GLN A 256 9.88 25.58 -4.20
N VAL A 257 9.22 26.68 -3.79
CA VAL A 257 7.91 26.64 -3.13
C VAL A 257 6.87 25.96 -4.03
N ASP A 258 6.77 26.37 -5.29
CA ASP A 258 5.82 25.82 -6.25
C ASP A 258 6.07 24.32 -6.52
N GLN A 259 7.34 23.90 -6.61
CA GLN A 259 7.70 22.50 -6.80
C GLN A 259 7.26 21.63 -5.62
N VAL A 260 7.46 22.07 -4.38
CA VAL A 260 7.02 21.33 -3.19
C VAL A 260 5.50 21.32 -3.07
N VAL A 261 4.82 22.44 -3.31
CA VAL A 261 3.35 22.50 -3.34
C VAL A 261 2.79 21.53 -4.38
N ALA A 262 3.33 21.54 -5.60
CA ALA A 262 2.91 20.63 -6.67
C ALA A 262 3.24 19.16 -6.36
N LEU A 263 4.34 18.87 -5.66
CA LEU A 263 4.66 17.53 -5.18
C LEU A 263 3.59 17.05 -4.19
N VAL A 264 3.33 17.82 -3.13
CA VAL A 264 2.36 17.47 -2.08
C VAL A 264 0.94 17.35 -2.64
N ASN A 265 0.53 18.26 -3.53
CA ASN A 265 -0.82 18.25 -4.11
C ASN A 265 -1.06 17.12 -5.11
N ARG A 266 0.00 16.50 -5.67
CA ARG A 266 -0.12 15.33 -6.54
C ARG A 266 -0.24 14.02 -5.78
N LEU A 267 0.06 14.00 -4.48
CA LEU A 267 -0.07 12.80 -3.67
C LEU A 267 -1.57 12.47 -3.48
N PRO A 268 -1.99 11.22 -3.77
CA PRO A 268 -3.33 10.79 -3.41
C PRO A 268 -3.45 10.70 -1.89
N MET A 269 -4.68 10.59 -1.38
CA MET A 269 -4.87 10.19 0.01
C MET A 269 -4.29 8.80 0.22
N ALA A 270 -3.73 8.53 1.38
CA ALA A 270 -3.37 7.17 1.76
C ALA A 270 -4.67 6.36 1.81
N ALA A 271 -4.68 5.18 1.19
CA ALA A 271 -5.58 4.16 1.71
C ALA A 271 -5.07 3.85 3.10
N VAL A 272 -5.96 3.95 4.08
CA VAL A 272 -5.65 3.59 5.44
C VAL A 272 -5.21 2.13 5.43
N ARG A 273 -3.90 1.90 5.59
CA ARG A 273 -3.35 0.56 5.79
C ARG A 273 -3.54 0.20 7.26
N GLU A 274 -4.79 0.12 7.70
CA GLU A 274 -5.11 -0.38 9.03
C GLU A 274 -4.88 -1.89 9.06
N GLY A 275 -3.73 -2.27 9.58
CA GLY A 275 -3.34 -3.65 9.71
C GLY A 275 -1.95 -3.74 10.30
N ILE A 276 -1.70 -4.86 10.98
CA ILE A 276 -0.39 -5.26 11.47
C ILE A 276 0.48 -5.61 10.25
N GLY A 277 0.83 -4.62 9.44
CA GLY A 277 2.05 -4.71 8.65
C GLY A 277 3.20 -4.72 9.66
N ASN A 278 4.18 -5.59 9.46
CA ASN A 278 5.45 -5.47 10.16
C ASN A 278 6.06 -4.12 9.76
N CYS A 279 5.70 -3.06 10.48
CA CYS A 279 6.42 -1.81 10.40
C CYS A 279 7.85 -2.13 10.83
N PRO A 280 8.86 -1.71 10.06
CA PRO A 280 10.20 -1.64 10.60
C PRO A 280 10.16 -0.92 11.96
N ALA A 281 11.09 -1.23 12.86
CA ALA A 281 11.19 -0.49 14.10
C ALA A 281 11.23 1.02 13.80
N ASP A 282 10.34 1.77 14.44
CA ASP A 282 10.37 3.24 14.37
C ASP A 282 11.59 3.70 15.17
N LEU A 283 12.64 4.07 14.44
CA LEU A 283 13.88 4.60 15.01
C LEU A 283 13.75 6.09 15.35
N GLY A 284 12.55 6.65 15.17
CA GLY A 284 12.24 8.05 15.28
C GLY A 284 12.48 8.81 13.97
N GLY A 285 12.06 10.06 13.97
CA GLY A 285 12.38 11.02 12.93
C GLY A 285 11.12 11.65 12.34
N THR A 286 10.94 12.95 12.57
CA THR A 286 9.80 13.70 12.05
C THR A 286 10.27 14.92 11.28
N MET A 287 9.66 15.17 10.13
CA MET A 287 9.84 16.41 9.39
C MET A 287 8.53 17.18 9.38
N GLU A 288 8.58 18.43 9.82
CA GLU A 288 7.46 19.36 9.76
C GLU A 288 7.72 20.39 8.68
N VAL A 289 6.76 20.55 7.78
CA VAL A 289 6.77 21.51 6.69
C VAL A 289 5.56 22.42 6.85
N THR A 290 5.79 23.69 7.12
CA THR A 290 4.73 24.69 7.27
C THR A 290 4.64 25.54 6.01
N PHE A 291 3.44 25.63 5.43
CA PHE A 291 3.15 26.42 4.23
C PHE A 291 2.47 27.73 4.64
N THR A 292 3.04 28.86 4.24
CA THR A 292 2.56 30.19 4.65
C THR A 292 2.25 31.04 3.42
N GLY A 293 1.09 31.71 3.44
CA GLY A 293 0.65 32.62 2.37
C GLY A 293 1.25 34.03 2.48
N PRO A 294 0.87 34.94 1.56
CA PRO A 294 1.47 36.28 1.46
C PRO A 294 1.21 37.14 2.70
N THR A 295 0.12 36.88 3.41
CA THR A 295 -0.27 37.58 4.64
C THR A 295 0.45 37.07 5.89
N GLY A 296 1.35 36.09 5.75
CA GLY A 296 2.00 35.43 6.89
C GLY A 296 1.14 34.39 7.60
N ILE A 297 -0.07 34.13 7.10
CA ILE A 297 -0.99 33.13 7.66
C ILE A 297 -0.57 31.73 7.20
N VAL A 298 -0.54 30.77 8.13
CA VAL A 298 -0.33 29.36 7.83
C VAL A 298 -1.51 28.82 7.05
N THR A 299 -1.23 28.24 5.88
CA THR A 299 -2.21 27.71 4.95
C THR A 299 -2.28 26.18 4.95
N ALA A 300 -1.23 25.51 5.41
CA ALA A 300 -1.21 24.07 5.67
C ALA A 300 0.04 23.69 6.50
N ARG A 301 -0.01 22.51 7.15
CA ARG A 301 1.15 21.87 7.78
C ARG A 301 1.25 20.43 7.30
N LEU A 302 2.41 20.02 6.83
CA LEU A 302 2.71 18.64 6.48
C LEU A 302 3.67 18.05 7.53
N ARG A 303 3.25 16.97 8.17
CA ARG A 303 4.06 16.17 9.08
C ARG A 303 4.42 14.85 8.41
N LEU A 304 5.71 14.55 8.39
CA LEU A 304 6.26 13.32 7.82
C LEU A 304 6.92 12.51 8.92
N THR A 305 6.59 11.23 9.01
CA THR A 305 7.36 10.26 9.79
C THR A 305 8.38 9.61 8.84
N LEU A 306 9.66 9.69 9.17
CA LEU A 306 10.75 9.30 8.26
C LEU A 306 11.22 7.86 8.43
N SER A 307 10.85 7.21 9.53
CA SER A 307 11.12 5.80 9.79
C SER A 307 9.84 5.06 10.18
N GLY A 308 9.97 3.78 10.56
CA GLY A 308 8.83 2.91 10.82
C GLY A 308 7.92 2.74 9.61
N CYS A 309 6.61 2.80 9.83
CA CYS A 309 5.60 2.71 8.77
C CYS A 309 5.43 4.00 7.95
N ARG A 310 6.15 5.07 8.29
CA ARG A 310 6.20 6.35 7.55
C ARG A 310 4.82 6.90 7.14
N SER A 311 4.28 7.81 7.92
CA SER A 311 3.05 8.55 7.61
C SER A 311 3.34 9.92 7.02
N ASN A 312 2.44 10.40 6.15
CA ASN A 312 2.48 11.75 5.58
C ASN A 312 1.15 12.44 5.92
N GLN A 313 1.08 13.22 6.99
CA GLN A 313 -0.15 13.88 7.42
C GLN A 313 -0.16 15.33 6.97
N LEU A 314 -1.17 15.74 6.19
CA LEU A 314 -1.41 17.12 5.82
C LEU A 314 -2.58 17.68 6.63
N GLU A 315 -2.30 18.72 7.40
CA GLU A 315 -3.23 19.45 8.25
C GLU A 315 -3.56 20.80 7.60
N MET A 316 -4.85 21.10 7.48
CA MET A 316 -5.37 22.38 6.98
C MET A 316 -5.68 23.33 8.17
N PRO A 317 -5.83 24.65 7.93
CA PRO A 317 -5.99 25.64 9.01
C PRO A 317 -7.27 25.45 9.85
N ASP A 318 -8.28 24.78 9.31
CA ASP A 318 -9.52 24.41 9.99
C ASP A 318 -9.38 23.18 10.92
N GLY A 319 -8.17 22.60 10.99
CA GLY A 319 -7.87 21.42 11.80
C GLY A 319 -8.16 20.09 11.09
N MET A 320 -8.64 20.12 9.84
CA MET A 320 -8.80 18.91 9.04
C MET A 320 -7.43 18.30 8.74
N ALA A 321 -7.25 17.02 9.04
CA ALA A 321 -6.04 16.28 8.70
C ALA A 321 -6.36 15.16 7.73
N VAL A 322 -5.59 15.07 6.63
CA VAL A 322 -5.64 13.96 5.68
C VAL A 322 -4.30 13.24 5.68
N GLU A 323 -4.34 11.91 5.62
CA GLU A 323 -3.13 11.14 5.38
C GLU A 323 -2.92 11.02 3.87
N LEU A 324 -1.71 11.33 3.42
CA LEU A 324 -1.27 11.27 2.03
C LEU A 324 -0.53 9.97 1.79
N ALA A 325 -0.72 9.38 0.63
CA ALA A 325 -0.08 8.12 0.28
C ALA A 325 1.43 8.27 0.37
N ASN A 326 2.05 7.28 1.01
CA ASN A 326 3.46 7.02 0.85
C ASN A 326 3.60 6.07 -0.34
N ASP A 327 4.18 6.55 -1.45
CA ASP A 327 4.30 5.72 -2.65
C ASP A 327 5.34 4.60 -2.51
N GLY A 328 6.03 4.51 -1.35
CA GLY A 328 7.00 3.47 -1.01
C GLY A 328 8.28 3.49 -1.86
N VAL A 329 8.33 4.33 -2.89
CA VAL A 329 9.40 4.44 -3.87
C VAL A 329 10.16 5.75 -3.67
N ASN A 330 9.47 6.81 -3.24
CA ASN A 330 10.02 8.11 -2.97
C ASN A 330 9.85 8.45 -1.49
N ASP A 331 10.97 8.57 -0.80
CA ASP A 331 11.01 9.19 0.51
C ASP A 331 10.63 10.67 0.33
N LEU A 332 9.38 11.02 0.63
CA LEU A 332 8.85 12.37 0.46
C LEU A 332 9.70 13.41 1.22
N GLY A 333 10.19 13.05 2.40
CA GLY A 333 11.10 13.89 3.18
C GLY A 333 12.41 14.16 2.44
N ASN A 334 13.05 13.11 1.91
CA ASN A 334 14.27 13.28 1.10
C ASN A 334 14.02 14.05 -0.19
N THR A 335 12.86 13.86 -0.83
CA THR A 335 12.48 14.60 -2.04
C THR A 335 12.32 16.09 -1.75
N ILE A 336 11.58 16.44 -0.69
CA ILE A 336 11.42 17.83 -0.25
C ILE A 336 12.78 18.43 0.08
N ARG A 337 13.63 17.74 0.84
CA ARG A 337 14.98 18.21 1.13
C ARG A 337 15.80 18.48 -0.12
N GLY A 338 15.75 17.58 -1.10
CA GLY A 338 16.46 17.73 -2.37
C GLY A 338 15.98 18.96 -3.14
N LEU A 339 14.66 19.15 -3.24
CA LEU A 339 14.06 20.33 -3.88
C LEU A 339 14.46 21.64 -3.19
N LEU A 340 14.58 21.61 -1.86
CA LEU A 340 14.92 22.77 -1.04
C LEU A 340 16.45 22.95 -0.84
N GLY A 341 17.30 22.06 -1.36
CA GLY A 341 18.75 22.13 -1.18
C GLY A 341 19.23 21.91 0.27
N LEU A 342 18.48 21.15 1.09
CA LEU A 342 18.77 20.94 2.51
C LEU A 342 19.77 19.79 2.72
N ASN A 343 21.01 20.15 3.01
CA ASN A 343 22.15 19.23 3.19
C ASN A 343 22.24 18.58 4.59
N TRP A 344 21.10 18.25 5.21
CA TRP A 344 21.08 17.62 6.53
C TRP A 344 21.47 16.13 6.45
N THR A 345 22.39 15.68 7.30
CA THR A 345 22.80 14.27 7.39
C THR A 345 22.37 13.73 8.75
N TRP A 346 21.57 12.66 8.78
CA TRP A 346 21.11 12.00 10.01
C TRP A 346 21.22 10.48 9.89
#